data_AF-A0A503TD29-F1
#
_entry.id   AF-A0A503TD29-F1
#
_cell.length_a   1.000
_cell.length_b   1.000
_cell.length_c   1.000
_cell.angle_alpha   90.00
_cell.angle_beta   90.00
_cell.angle_gamma   90.00
#
_symmetry.space_group_name_H-M   'P 1'
#
loop_
_entity.id
_entity.type
_entity.pdbx_description
1 polymer ?
#
loop_
_entity_poly.entity_id
_entity_poly.type
_entity_poly.pdbx_seq_one_letter_code
_entity_poly.pdbx_strand_id
1 'polypeptide(L)'
;MGPIWIQAARITGMLFEPTIWARDPPASSWPSCLAVKAAGLQSAAAADVYLRRIREAVMVEGRNIAKEEVLADIAHELAEARPDLLDPKRLELDVTGAEARAALEEDVREARF
;
A
#
# COMPACT_ATOMS: atom_id res chain seq x y z
N MET A 1 9.62 13.64 -7.94
CA MET A 1 9.87 13.05 -6.61
C MET A 1 11.17 12.24 -6.50
N GLY A 2 11.78 11.74 -7.60
CA GLY A 2 12.98 10.88 -7.54
C GLY A 2 14.18 11.37 -6.69
N PRO A 3 14.64 12.64 -6.79
CA PRO A 3 15.84 13.10 -6.07
C PRO A 3 15.75 13.01 -4.54
N ILE A 4 14.57 13.25 -3.95
CA ILE A 4 14.37 13.19 -2.50
C ILE A 4 14.52 11.75 -1.99
N TRP A 5 14.02 10.78 -2.75
CA TRP A 5 14.13 9.37 -2.37
C TRP A 5 15.56 8.82 -2.47
N ILE A 6 16.35 9.30 -3.43
CA ILE A 6 17.79 8.98 -3.52
C ILE A 6 18.52 9.48 -2.25
N GLN A 7 18.20 10.70 -1.81
CA GLN A 7 18.77 11.25 -0.58
C GLN A 7 18.33 10.44 0.65
N ALA A 8 17.04 10.10 0.75
CA ALA A 8 16.52 9.30 1.84
C ALA A 8 17.19 7.92 1.91
N ALA A 9 17.35 7.24 0.78
CA ALA A 9 18.06 5.95 0.68
C ALA A 9 19.52 6.08 1.14
N ARG A 10 20.22 7.15 0.76
CA ARG A 10 21.60 7.40 1.21
C ARG A 10 21.70 7.61 2.74
N ILE A 11 20.75 8.32 3.34
CA ILE A 11 20.76 8.61 4.78
C ILE A 11 20.38 7.37 5.59
N THR A 12 19.38 6.63 5.14
CA THR A 12 18.79 5.51 5.90
C THR A 12 19.43 4.16 5.62
N GLY A 13 20.16 4.02 4.50
CA GLY A 13 20.64 2.74 3.99
C GLY A 13 19.53 1.85 3.42
N MET A 14 18.28 2.33 3.34
CA MET A 14 17.17 1.55 2.81
C MET A 14 17.29 1.37 1.30
N LEU A 15 17.01 0.14 0.84
CA LEU A 15 16.96 -0.18 -0.58
C LEU A 15 15.90 0.66 -1.29
N PHE A 16 16.24 1.09 -2.50
CA PHE A 16 15.41 1.98 -3.30
C PHE A 16 15.61 1.73 -4.79
N GLU A 17 14.53 1.45 -5.50
CA GLU A 17 14.46 1.34 -6.96
C GLU A 17 14.03 2.69 -7.57
N PRO A 18 14.96 3.51 -8.09
CA PRO A 18 14.65 4.86 -8.54
C PRO A 18 13.86 4.91 -9.86
N THR A 19 13.91 3.86 -10.68
CA THR A 19 13.39 3.92 -12.06
C THR A 19 11.88 4.02 -12.13
N ILE A 20 11.14 3.51 -11.13
CA ILE A 20 9.68 3.62 -11.09
C ILE A 20 9.21 5.07 -11.19
N TRP A 21 9.92 6.01 -10.56
CA TRP A 21 9.52 7.43 -10.54
C TRP A 21 9.69 8.14 -11.89
N ALA A 22 10.42 7.54 -12.82
CA ALA A 22 10.55 8.03 -14.19
C ALA A 22 9.68 7.23 -15.17
N ARG A 23 9.52 5.92 -14.95
CA ARG A 23 8.84 5.00 -15.87
C ARG A 23 7.33 4.91 -15.65
N ASP A 24 6.91 4.71 -14.40
CA ASP A 24 5.51 4.43 -14.03
C ASP A 24 5.22 4.95 -12.61
N PRO A 25 5.31 6.27 -12.38
CA PRO A 25 5.14 6.83 -11.06
C PRO A 25 3.69 6.66 -10.56
N PRO A 26 3.48 6.29 -9.28
CA PRO A 26 2.15 6.33 -8.69
C PRO A 26 1.54 7.73 -8.78
N ALA A 27 0.36 7.83 -9.42
CA ALA A 27 -0.33 9.10 -9.61
C ALA A 27 -1.08 9.58 -8.34
N SER A 28 -1.32 8.67 -7.40
CA SER A 28 -2.03 8.94 -6.15
C SER A 28 -1.64 7.92 -5.09
N SER A 29 -1.61 8.33 -3.82
CA SER A 29 -1.54 7.44 -2.67
C SER A 29 -2.92 6.96 -2.19
N TRP A 30 -4.01 7.55 -2.70
CA TRP A 30 -5.37 7.23 -2.25
C TRP A 30 -5.73 5.73 -2.40
N PRO A 31 -5.50 5.07 -3.56
CA PRO A 31 -5.85 3.65 -3.72
C PRO A 31 -5.10 2.74 -2.74
N SER A 32 -3.80 2.97 -2.55
CA SER A 32 -2.99 2.17 -1.62
C SER A 32 -3.37 2.42 -0.16
N CYS A 33 -3.65 3.67 0.24
CA CYS A 33 -4.16 3.95 1.59
C CYS A 33 -5.52 3.29 1.83
N LEU A 34 -6.42 3.31 0.83
CA LEU A 34 -7.73 2.67 0.92
C LEU A 34 -7.60 1.15 1.06
N ALA A 35 -6.70 0.53 0.30
CA ALA A 35 -6.42 -0.90 0.41
C ALA A 35 -5.83 -1.30 1.76
N VAL A 36 -5.00 -0.45 2.38
CA VAL A 36 -4.53 -0.67 3.76
C VAL A 36 -5.67 -0.58 4.76
N LYS A 37 -6.61 0.36 4.58
CA LYS A 37 -7.82 0.43 5.42
C LYS A 37 -8.70 -0.80 5.26
N ALA A 38 -8.90 -1.29 4.04
CA ALA A 38 -9.63 -2.52 3.77
C ALA A 38 -8.96 -3.74 4.45
N ALA A 39 -7.63 -3.87 4.37
CA ALA A 39 -6.90 -4.90 5.13
C ALA A 39 -7.14 -4.78 6.65
N GLY A 40 -7.18 -3.54 7.16
CA GLY A 40 -7.46 -3.25 8.57
C GLY A 40 -8.84 -3.67 9.07
N LEU A 41 -9.84 -3.77 8.18
CA LEU A 41 -11.16 -4.32 8.52
C LEU A 41 -11.12 -5.82 8.84
N GLN A 42 -10.05 -6.51 8.45
CA GLN A 42 -9.84 -7.91 8.80
C GLN A 42 -9.10 -8.05 10.13
N SER A 43 -8.03 -7.27 10.33
CA SER A 43 -7.35 -7.10 11.61
C SER A 43 -6.31 -5.97 11.57
N ALA A 44 -5.91 -5.46 12.73
CA ALA A 44 -4.80 -4.50 12.83
C ALA A 44 -3.48 -5.09 12.28
N ALA A 45 -3.21 -6.37 12.55
CA ALA A 45 -2.02 -7.04 12.04
C ALA A 45 -2.01 -7.14 10.50
N ALA A 46 -3.17 -7.37 9.89
CA ALA A 46 -3.32 -7.37 8.43
C ALA A 46 -3.00 -5.99 7.85
N ALA A 47 -3.48 -4.90 8.46
CA ALA A 47 -3.14 -3.54 8.03
C ALA A 47 -1.63 -3.29 8.05
N ASP A 48 -0.96 -3.60 9.16
CA ASP A 48 0.48 -3.33 9.33
C ASP A 48 1.34 -4.12 8.34
N VAL A 49 1.07 -5.42 8.20
CA VAL A 49 1.85 -6.29 7.29
C VAL A 49 1.57 -5.94 5.83
N TYR A 50 0.31 -5.66 5.48
CA TYR A 50 -0.04 -5.28 4.11
C TYR A 50 0.55 -3.91 3.73
N LEU A 51 0.54 -2.93 4.65
CA LEU A 51 1.23 -1.65 4.47
C LEU A 51 2.74 -1.85 4.26
N ARG A 52 3.37 -2.73 5.04
CA ARG A 52 4.79 -3.07 4.86
C ARG A 52 5.05 -3.63 3.47
N ARG A 53 4.24 -4.58 3.02
CA ARG A 53 4.38 -5.22 1.71
C ARG A 53 4.18 -4.24 0.55
N ILE A 54 3.17 -3.35 0.62
CA ILE A 54 2.94 -2.27 -0.35
C ILE A 54 4.16 -1.33 -0.43
N ARG A 55 4.75 -0.97 0.71
CA ARG A 55 5.96 -0.14 0.76
C ARG A 55 7.14 -0.83 0.06
N GLU A 56 7.33 -2.13 0.26
CA GLU A 56 8.36 -2.90 -0.45
C GLU A 56 8.09 -2.95 -1.97
N ALA A 57 6.83 -3.17 -2.37
CA ALA A 57 6.44 -3.22 -3.77
C ALA A 57 6.79 -1.94 -4.54
N VAL A 58 6.49 -0.77 -3.97
CA VAL A 58 6.80 0.51 -4.64
C VAL A 58 8.27 0.90 -4.50
N MET A 59 8.88 0.71 -3.33
CA MET A 59 10.21 1.24 -3.04
C MET A 59 11.33 0.34 -3.55
N VAL A 60 11.13 -0.98 -3.61
CA VAL A 60 12.18 -1.96 -3.94
C VAL A 60 11.88 -2.72 -5.23
N GLU A 61 10.62 -3.10 -5.47
CA GLU A 61 10.23 -3.86 -6.67
C GLU A 61 9.85 -2.97 -7.85
N GLY A 62 9.66 -1.66 -7.63
CA GLY A 62 9.27 -0.73 -8.68
C GLY A 62 7.88 -1.01 -9.28
N ARG A 63 6.93 -1.44 -8.44
CA ARG A 63 5.52 -1.69 -8.79
C ARG A 63 4.64 -0.46 -8.48
N ASN A 64 3.77 -0.08 -9.42
CA ASN A 64 2.89 1.08 -9.26
C ASN A 64 1.67 0.75 -8.38
N ILE A 65 1.77 1.06 -7.09
CA ILE A 65 0.73 0.82 -6.07
C ILE A 65 -0.48 1.78 -6.14
N ALA A 66 -0.59 2.60 -7.18
CA ALA A 66 -1.82 3.33 -7.49
C ALA A 66 -2.78 2.51 -8.37
N LYS A 67 -2.32 1.37 -8.91
CA LYS A 67 -3.09 0.47 -9.78
C LYS A 67 -3.79 -0.61 -8.97
N GLU A 68 -5.06 -0.84 -9.24
CA GLU A 68 -5.89 -1.82 -8.51
C GLU A 68 -5.36 -3.24 -8.70
N GLU A 69 -4.95 -3.58 -9.92
CA GLU A 69 -4.38 -4.90 -10.24
C GLU A 69 -3.09 -5.17 -9.45
N VAL A 70 -2.24 -4.16 -9.27
CA VAL A 70 -1.01 -4.31 -8.49
C VAL A 70 -1.32 -4.54 -7.01
N LEU A 71 -2.32 -3.85 -6.46
CA LEU A 71 -2.74 -4.03 -5.07
C LEU A 71 -3.38 -5.41 -4.85
N ALA A 72 -4.24 -5.86 -5.76
CA ALA A 72 -4.82 -7.19 -5.72
C ALA A 72 -3.74 -8.27 -5.77
N ASP A 73 -2.78 -8.18 -6.71
CA ASP A 73 -1.66 -9.11 -6.80
C ASP A 73 -0.88 -9.18 -5.48
N ILE A 74 -0.57 -8.03 -4.86
CA ILE A 74 0.13 -7.97 -3.57
C ILE A 74 -0.69 -8.66 -2.47
N ALA A 75 -2.01 -8.49 -2.45
CA ALA A 75 -2.89 -9.13 -1.46
C ALA A 75 -2.89 -10.65 -1.62
N HIS A 76 -2.97 -11.16 -2.86
CA HIS A 76 -2.89 -12.60 -3.15
C HIS A 76 -1.52 -13.17 -2.77
N GLU A 77 -0.41 -12.52 -3.16
CA GLU A 77 0.95 -12.93 -2.76
C GLU A 77 1.10 -13.01 -1.23
N LEU A 78 0.53 -12.03 -0.51
CA LEU A 78 0.57 -12.03 0.95
C LEU A 78 -0.30 -13.14 1.54
N ALA A 79 -1.47 -13.40 0.99
CA ALA A 79 -2.35 -14.48 1.43
C ALA A 79 -1.74 -15.87 1.16
N GLU A 80 -1.00 -16.05 0.07
CA GLU A 80 -0.25 -17.28 -0.18
C GLU A 80 0.86 -17.50 0.86
N ALA A 81 1.58 -16.44 1.23
CA ALA A 81 2.64 -16.51 2.23
C ALA A 81 2.11 -16.61 3.67
N ARG A 82 0.94 -16.02 3.94
CA ARG A 82 0.31 -15.87 5.26
C ARG A 82 -1.23 -16.06 5.17
N PRO A 83 -1.71 -17.29 4.95
CA PRO A 83 -3.14 -17.55 4.72
C PRO A 83 -4.04 -17.22 5.92
N ASP A 84 -3.47 -17.17 7.13
CA ASP A 84 -4.14 -16.83 8.38
C ASP A 84 -4.32 -15.31 8.60
N LEU A 85 -3.63 -14.49 7.81
CA LEU A 85 -3.51 -13.06 8.04
C LEU A 85 -4.52 -12.22 7.25
N LEU A 86 -4.74 -12.57 5.98
CA LEU A 86 -5.51 -11.76 5.05
C LEU A 86 -6.27 -12.65 4.05
N ASP A 87 -7.58 -12.41 3.93
CA ASP A 87 -8.40 -12.90 2.82
C ASP A 87 -8.34 -11.88 1.67
N PRO A 88 -7.72 -12.21 0.52
CA PRO A 88 -7.53 -11.26 -0.57
C PRO A 88 -8.84 -10.95 -1.29
N LYS A 89 -9.78 -11.89 -1.36
CA LYS A 89 -11.09 -11.66 -2.00
C LYS A 89 -11.95 -10.74 -1.16
N ARG A 90 -11.91 -10.91 0.17
CA ARG A 90 -12.56 -9.97 1.08
C ARG A 90 -11.95 -8.58 0.95
N LEU A 91 -10.63 -8.45 0.85
CA LEU A 91 -9.97 -7.16 0.65
C LEU A 91 -10.47 -6.47 -0.62
N GLU A 92 -10.53 -7.18 -1.75
CA GLU A 92 -11.03 -6.62 -3.02
C GLU A 92 -12.45 -6.06 -2.91
N LEU A 93 -13.34 -6.74 -2.17
CA LEU A 93 -14.68 -6.24 -1.89
C LEU A 93 -14.65 -5.01 -0.97
N ASP A 94 -13.91 -5.10 0.14
CA ASP A 94 -13.83 -4.07 1.18
C ASP A 94 -13.22 -2.75 0.66
N VAL A 95 -12.32 -2.81 -0.33
CA VAL A 95 -11.75 -1.62 -0.99
C VAL A 95 -12.84 -0.79 -1.69
N THR A 96 -13.87 -1.42 -2.23
CA THR A 96 -15.03 -0.73 -2.83
C THR A 96 -16.11 -0.37 -1.82
N GLY A 97 -15.96 -0.84 -0.58
CA GLY A 97 -16.91 -0.65 0.51
C GLY A 97 -16.87 0.75 1.14
N ALA A 98 -17.98 1.14 1.76
CA ALA A 98 -18.09 2.44 2.45
C ALA A 98 -17.21 2.51 3.71
N GLU A 99 -16.97 1.38 4.37
CA GLU A 99 -16.26 1.30 5.65
C GLU A 99 -14.78 1.69 5.51
N ALA A 100 -14.05 1.10 4.56
CA ALA A 100 -12.65 1.44 4.31
C ALA A 100 -12.49 2.91 3.89
N ARG A 101 -13.45 3.42 3.09
CA ARG A 101 -13.49 4.83 2.67
C ARG A 101 -13.71 5.76 3.85
N ALA A 102 -14.67 5.47 4.72
CA ALA A 102 -14.94 6.26 5.91
C ALA A 102 -13.73 6.28 6.86
N ALA A 103 -13.09 5.13 7.07
CA ALA A 103 -11.88 5.03 7.88
C ALA A 103 -10.70 5.84 7.30
N LEU A 104 -10.54 5.89 5.97
CA LEU A 104 -9.52 6.74 5.35
C LEU A 104 -9.87 8.23 5.45
N GLU A 105 -11.14 8.60 5.28
CA GLU A 105 -11.59 9.98 5.41
C GLU A 105 -11.43 10.51 6.84
N GLU A 106 -11.58 9.66 7.85
CA GLU A 106 -11.29 9.96 9.25
C GLU A 106 -9.80 10.25 9.46
N ASP A 107 -8.90 9.36 9.04
CA ASP A 107 -7.45 9.59 9.09
C ASP A 107 -7.03 10.91 8.41
N VAL A 108 -7.61 11.19 7.24
CA VAL A 108 -7.33 12.43 6.49
C VAL A 108 -7.83 13.66 7.24
N ARG A 109 -8.93 13.54 7.99
CA ARG A 109 -9.45 14.63 8.83
C ARG A 109 -8.54 14.85 10.03
N GLU A 110 -8.09 13.78 10.69
CA GLU A 110 -7.17 13.87 11.83
C GLU A 110 -5.82 14.48 11.44
N ALA A 111 -5.23 14.05 10.33
CA ALA A 111 -3.92 14.52 9.87
C ALA A 111 -3.88 15.99 9.38
N ARG A 112 -5.04 16.64 9.27
CA ARG A 112 -5.15 18.06 8.88
C ARG A 112 -5.02 19.03 10.05
N PHE A 113 -5.06 18.53 11.29
CA PHE A 113 -4.92 19.31 12.51
C PHE A 113 -3.61 18.97 13.23
#